data_AF-A0A1F9INB0-F1
#
_entry.id   AF-A0A1F9INB0-F1
#
_cell.length_a   1.000
_cell.length_b   1.000
_cell.length_c   1.000
_cell.angle_alpha   90.00
_cell.angle_beta   90.00
_cell.angle_gamma   90.00
#
_symmetry.space_group_name_H-M   'P 1'
#
loop_
_entity.id
_entity.type
_entity.pdbx_description
1 polymer ?
#
loop_
_entity_poly.entity_id
_entity_poly.type
_entity_poly.pdbx_seq_one_letter_code
_entity_poly.pdbx_strand_id
1 'polypeptide(L)'
;MSFWNNINDELKTATEEGIAALRDGIRTGGLRLRLHNVKRKIHSHLASIGAVVYELEKTPWENPLSNPQVRRLIADVKRLEAEADSISEDLKAAGKTTAEKSKRP
;
A
#
# COMPACT_ATOMS: atom_id res chain seq x y z
N MET A 1 -14.01 -28.63 39.79
CA MET A 1 -13.36 -27.33 39.55
C MET A 1 -12.88 -27.11 38.10
N SER A 2 -12.73 -28.16 37.27
CA SER A 2 -12.08 -28.09 35.94
C SER A 2 -12.86 -27.31 34.86
N PHE A 3 -14.19 -27.38 34.84
CA PHE A 3 -15.02 -26.79 33.77
C PHE A 3 -14.98 -25.26 33.69
N TRP A 4 -15.14 -24.57 34.83
CA TRP A 4 -15.15 -23.11 34.88
C TRP A 4 -13.78 -22.49 34.59
N ASN A 5 -12.69 -23.18 34.94
CA ASN A 5 -11.35 -22.73 34.59
C ASN A 5 -11.12 -22.84 33.08
N ASN A 6 -11.55 -23.93 32.45
CA ASN A 6 -11.42 -24.12 31.02
C ASN A 6 -12.20 -23.06 30.21
N ILE A 7 -13.43 -22.74 30.63
CA ILE A 7 -14.22 -21.65 30.02
C ILE A 7 -13.53 -20.31 30.16
N ASN A 8 -12.94 -20.02 31.33
CA ASN A 8 -12.27 -18.74 31.57
C ASN A 8 -11.00 -18.61 30.70
N ASP A 9 -10.27 -19.69 30.50
CA ASP A 9 -9.08 -19.72 29.66
C ASP A 9 -9.43 -19.66 28.17
N GLU A 10 -10.50 -20.32 27.73
CA GLU A 10 -11.04 -20.18 26.36
C GLU A 10 -11.50 -18.74 26.08
N LEU A 11 -12.20 -18.11 27.03
CA LEU A 11 -12.64 -16.70 26.89
C LEU A 11 -11.47 -15.72 26.82
N LYS A 12 -10.42 -15.93 27.63
CA LYS A 12 -9.20 -15.12 27.56
C LYS A 12 -8.51 -15.28 26.21
N THR A 13 -8.36 -16.52 25.76
CA THR A 13 -7.74 -16.83 24.46
C THR A 13 -8.51 -16.19 23.32
N ALA A 14 -9.84 -16.34 23.29
CA ALA A 14 -10.70 -15.72 22.27
C ALA A 14 -10.64 -14.18 22.30
N THR A 15 -10.51 -13.58 23.49
CA THR A 15 -10.38 -12.13 23.64
C THR A 15 -9.02 -11.64 23.13
N GLU A 16 -7.94 -12.34 23.47
CA GLU A 16 -6.58 -12.04 23.00
C GLU A 16 -6.47 -12.19 21.47
N GLU A 17 -7.07 -13.23 20.91
CA GLU A 17 -7.17 -13.45 19.47
C GLU A 17 -8.00 -12.36 18.78
N GLY A 18 -9.12 -11.96 19.37
CA GLY A 18 -9.96 -10.88 18.85
C GLY A 18 -9.22 -9.53 18.82
N ILE A 19 -8.47 -9.20 19.87
CA ILE A 19 -7.65 -7.99 19.93
C ILE A 19 -6.51 -8.04 18.90
N ALA A 20 -5.87 -9.21 18.75
CA ALA A 20 -4.80 -9.41 17.76
C ALA A 20 -5.33 -9.25 16.33
N ALA A 21 -6.47 -9.86 16.01
CA ALA A 21 -7.12 -9.75 14.70
C ALA A 21 -7.52 -8.29 14.38
N LEU A 22 -8.05 -7.55 15.36
CA LEU A 22 -8.37 -6.14 15.20
C LEU A 22 -7.12 -5.30 14.89
N ARG A 23 -6.03 -5.54 15.64
CA ARG A 23 -4.75 -4.84 15.47
C ARG A 23 -4.17 -5.09 14.08
N ASP A 24 -4.21 -6.33 13.60
CA ASP A 24 -3.76 -6.69 12.26
C ASP A 24 -4.67 -6.09 11.18
N GLY A 25 -5.98 -6.03 11.42
CA GLY A 25 -6.94 -5.33 10.55
C GLY A 25 -6.65 -3.84 10.41
N ILE A 26 -6.37 -3.14 11.51
CA ILE A 26 -6.00 -1.72 11.50
C ILE A 26 -4.68 -1.51 10.75
N ARG A 27 -3.68 -2.36 11.01
CA ARG A 27 -2.36 -2.29 10.36
C ARG A 27 -2.47 -2.48 8.85
N THR A 28 -3.16 -3.53 8.40
CA THR A 28 -3.36 -3.81 6.98
C THR A 28 -4.22 -2.75 6.29
N GLY A 29 -5.26 -2.25 6.97
CA GLY A 29 -6.06 -1.10 6.50
C GLY A 29 -5.22 0.16 6.30
N GLY A 30 -4.34 0.48 7.26
CA GLY A 30 -3.41 1.60 7.17
C GLY A 30 -2.44 1.48 5.99
N LEU A 31 -1.88 0.29 5.76
CA LEU A 31 -1.01 0.04 4.60
C LEU A 31 -1.76 0.19 3.27
N ARG A 32 -2.99 -0.32 3.16
CA ARG A 32 -3.84 -0.14 1.97
C ARG A 32 -4.13 1.33 1.69
N LEU A 33 -4.44 2.10 2.73
CA LEU A 33 -4.69 3.54 2.60
C LEU A 33 -3.43 4.29 2.13
N ARG A 34 -2.26 3.96 2.68
CA ARG A 34 -0.98 4.52 2.23
C ARG A 34 -0.70 4.19 0.78
N LEU A 35 -0.85 2.92 0.37
CA LEU A 35 -0.68 2.48 -1.02
C LEU A 35 -1.62 3.25 -1.97
N HIS A 36 -2.89 3.41 -1.58
CA HIS A 36 -3.86 4.18 -2.35
C HIS A 36 -3.41 5.64 -2.52
N ASN A 37 -2.93 6.27 -1.46
CA ASN A 37 -2.45 7.65 -1.51
C ASN A 37 -1.22 7.81 -2.41
N VAL A 38 -0.26 6.88 -2.35
CA VAL A 38 0.91 6.88 -3.24
C VAL A 38 0.48 6.72 -4.70
N LYS A 39 -0.41 5.76 -5.01
CA LYS A 39 -0.96 5.59 -6.37
C LYS A 39 -1.68 6.85 -6.87
N ARG A 40 -2.43 7.53 -6.00
CA ARG A 40 -3.08 8.79 -6.36
C ARG A 40 -2.06 9.89 -6.71
N LYS A 41 -0.94 9.97 -5.98
CA LYS A 41 0.16 10.90 -6.32
C LYS A 41 0.79 10.55 -7.68
N ILE A 42 1.03 9.27 -7.95
CA ILE A 42 1.52 8.81 -9.26
C ILE A 42 0.58 9.27 -10.38
N HIS A 43 -0.73 9.04 -10.24
CA HIS A 43 -1.71 9.48 -11.22
C HIS A 43 -1.68 11.00 -11.44
N SER A 44 -1.52 11.79 -10.38
CA SER A 44 -1.40 13.25 -10.48
C SER A 44 -0.16 13.68 -11.27
N HIS A 45 0.98 13.02 -11.05
CA HIS A 45 2.21 13.31 -11.80
C HIS A 45 2.10 12.86 -13.27
N LEU A 46 1.48 11.71 -13.55
CA LEU A 46 1.21 11.27 -14.92
C LEU A 46 0.28 12.25 -15.65
N ALA A 47 -0.76 12.75 -15.00
CA ALA A 47 -1.62 13.79 -15.56
C ALA A 47 -0.84 15.08 -15.87
N SER A 48 0.08 15.46 -14.97
CA SER A 48 0.96 16.62 -15.18
C SER A 48 1.91 16.42 -16.35
N ILE A 49 2.48 15.22 -16.52
CA ILE A 49 3.29 14.86 -17.70
C ILE A 49 2.44 14.98 -18.95
N GLY A 50 1.24 14.40 -18.96
CA GLY A 50 0.31 14.47 -20.09
C GLY A 50 -0.03 15.90 -20.49
N ALA A 51 -0.27 16.78 -19.53
CA ALA A 51 -0.53 18.20 -19.78
C ALA A 51 0.67 18.89 -20.46
N VAL A 52 1.89 18.66 -19.96
CA VAL A 52 3.10 19.24 -20.56
C VAL A 52 3.35 18.68 -21.96
N VAL A 53 3.15 17.38 -22.18
CA VAL A 53 3.29 16.76 -23.50
C VAL A 53 2.26 17.33 -24.47
N TYR A 54 1.02 17.53 -24.04
CA TYR A 54 -0.04 18.12 -24.85
C TYR A 54 0.27 19.57 -25.25
N GLU A 55 0.90 20.35 -24.37
CA GLU A 55 1.36 21.69 -24.73
C GLU A 55 2.50 21.67 -25.75
N LEU A 56 3.43 20.72 -25.61
CA LEU A 56 4.59 20.58 -26.51
C LEU A 56 4.24 19.98 -27.88
N GLU A 57 3.13 19.25 -27.99
CA GLU A 57 2.60 18.76 -29.27
C GLU A 57 2.35 19.91 -30.28
N LYS A 58 2.09 21.12 -29.78
CA LYS A 58 1.91 22.32 -30.61
C LYS A 58 3.20 22.76 -31.33
N THR A 59 4.36 22.22 -30.92
CA THR A 59 5.68 22.48 -31.50
C THR A 59 6.33 21.14 -31.90
N PRO A 60 6.09 20.64 -33.12
CA PRO A 60 6.45 19.28 -33.53
C PRO A 60 7.94 18.92 -33.48
N TRP A 61 8.82 19.92 -33.42
CA TRP A 61 10.28 19.74 -33.43
C TRP A 61 10.90 19.64 -32.02
N GLU A 62 10.15 19.93 -30.95
CA GLU A 62 10.66 19.79 -29.59
C GLU A 62 10.30 18.42 -29.01
N ASN A 63 11.32 17.67 -28.58
CA ASN A 63 11.09 16.39 -27.91
C ASN A 63 10.62 16.63 -26.47
N PRO A 64 9.40 16.21 -26.08
CA PRO A 64 8.86 16.42 -24.74
C PRO A 64 9.67 15.75 -23.63
N LEU A 65 10.41 14.68 -23.92
CA LEU A 65 11.30 14.01 -22.97
C LEU A 65 12.62 14.77 -22.74
N SER A 66 12.90 15.79 -23.55
CA SER A 66 14.04 16.69 -23.32
C SER A 66 13.70 17.80 -22.34
N ASN A 67 12.40 18.03 -22.08
CA ASN A 67 11.97 19.03 -21.12
C ASN A 67 12.39 18.64 -19.68
N PRO A 68 13.14 19.50 -18.96
CA PRO A 68 13.59 19.21 -17.61
C PRO A 68 12.45 19.00 -16.62
N GLN A 69 11.27 19.61 -16.84
CA GLN A 69 10.08 19.40 -16.03
C GLN A 69 9.54 17.98 -16.20
N VAL A 70 9.44 17.48 -17.43
CA VAL A 70 9.00 16.10 -17.71
C VAL A 70 9.98 15.09 -17.09
N ARG A 71 11.28 15.32 -17.21
CA ARG A 71 12.30 14.45 -16.60
C ARG A 71 12.21 14.41 -15.08
N ARG A 72 11.95 15.55 -14.43
CA ARG A 72 11.73 15.61 -12.97
C ARG A 72 10.49 14.83 -12.56
N LEU A 73 9.37 15.04 -13.26
CA LEU A 73 8.12 14.32 -13.00
C LEU A 73 8.30 12.81 -13.16
N ILE A 74 9.03 12.35 -14.20
CA ILE A 74 9.34 10.92 -14.38
C ILE A 74 10.20 10.39 -13.23
N ALA A 75 11.21 11.14 -12.77
CA ALA A 75 12.04 10.72 -11.64
C ALA A 75 11.23 10.58 -10.35
N ASP A 76 10.29 11.50 -10.11
CA ASP A 76 9.40 11.44 -8.95
C ASP A 76 8.39 10.29 -9.05
N VAL A 77 7.85 10.01 -10.25
CA VAL A 77 7.02 8.81 -10.49
C VAL A 77 7.79 7.54 -10.15
N LYS A 78 9.03 7.39 -10.62
CA LYS A 78 9.87 6.20 -10.31
C LYS A 78 10.10 6.03 -8.81
N ARG A 79 10.30 7.12 -8.07
CA ARG A 79 10.44 7.08 -6.60
C ARG A 79 9.15 6.61 -5.92
N LEU A 80 8.01 7.14 -6.37
CA LEU A 80 6.71 6.76 -5.84
C LEU A 80 6.33 5.32 -6.21
N GLU A 81 6.75 4.82 -7.38
CA GLU A 81 6.59 3.41 -7.76
C GLU A 81 7.38 2.50 -6.82
N ALA A 82 8.65 2.82 -6.54
CA ALA A 82 9.44 2.08 -5.56
C ALA A 82 8.82 2.10 -4.14
N GLU A 83 8.26 3.24 -3.72
CA GLU A 83 7.52 3.35 -2.46
C GLU A 83 6.26 2.46 -2.48
N ALA A 84 5.48 2.50 -3.57
CA ALA A 84 4.29 1.66 -3.73
C ALA A 84 4.64 0.16 -3.71
N ASP A 85 5.74 -0.23 -4.35
CA ASP A 85 6.21 -1.61 -4.37
C ASP A 85 6.59 -2.09 -2.97
N SER A 86 7.34 -1.28 -2.20
CA SER A 86 7.69 -1.61 -0.82
C SER A 86 6.45 -1.80 0.07
N ILE A 87 5.45 -0.91 -0.05
CA ILE A 87 4.19 -1.04 0.70
C ILE A 87 3.39 -2.28 0.24
N SER A 88 3.50 -2.62 -1.05
CA SER A 88 2.85 -3.82 -1.60
C SER A 88 3.48 -5.10 -1.06
N GLU A 89 4.79 -5.12 -0.86
CA GLU A 89 5.53 -6.23 -0.25
C GLU A 89 5.15 -6.38 1.22
N ASP A 90 5.08 -5.27 1.96
CA ASP A 90 4.60 -5.25 3.35
C ASP A 90 3.17 -5.81 3.48
N LEU A 91 2.29 -5.47 2.54
CA LEU A 91 0.93 -6.02 2.49
C LEU A 91 0.91 -7.52 2.20
N LYS A 92 1.77 -8.00 1.29
CA LYS A 92 1.90 -9.43 0.97
C LYS A 92 2.45 -10.20 2.17
N ALA A 93 3.44 -9.66 2.87
CA ALA A 93 4.01 -10.24 4.08
C ALA A 93 2.96 -10.34 5.19
N ALA A 94 2.19 -9.27 5.43
CA ALA A 94 1.09 -9.26 6.40
C ALA A 94 -0.03 -10.26 6.05
N GLY A 95 -0.32 -10.45 4.77
CA GLY A 95 -1.30 -11.46 4.32
C GLY A 95 -0.83 -12.91 4.55
N LYS A 96 0.45 -13.20 4.30
CA LYS A 96 1.03 -14.55 4.49
C LYS A 96 1.05 -14.96 5.97
N THR A 97 1.43 -14.05 6.88
CA THR A 97 1.42 -14.34 8.33
C THR A 97 0.03 -14.66 8.88
N THR A 98 -1.01 -14.08 8.27
CA THR A 98 -2.41 -14.32 8.67
C THR A 98 -2.91 -15.67 8.15
N ALA A 99 -2.55 -16.04 6.92
CA ALA A 99 -2.90 -17.33 6.31
C ALA A 99 -2.19 -18.53 6.99
N GLU A 100 -0.98 -18.33 7.50
CA GLU A 100 -0.20 -19.36 8.19
C GLU A 100 -0.71 -19.62 9.61
N LYS A 101 -1.20 -18.60 10.32
CA LYS A 101 -1.89 -18.75 11.61
C LYS A 101 -3.25 -19.47 11.50
N SER A 102 -4.00 -19.23 10.41
CA SER A 102 -5.28 -19.91 10.14
C SER A 102 -5.15 -21.41 9.86
N LYS A 103 -3.93 -21.93 9.63
CA LYS A 103 -3.67 -23.35 9.31
C LYS A 103 -3.20 -24.19 10.50
N ARG A 104 -2.91 -23.59 11.66
CA ARG A 104 -2.63 -24.36 12.87
C ARG A 104 -3.96 -24.62 13.61
N PRO A 105 -4.41 -25.89 13.68
CA PRO A 105 -5.57 -26.28 14.48
C PRO A 105 -5.29 -26.17 15.98
#